data_AF-A0AAJ3KGW4-F1
#
_entry.id   AF-A0AAJ3KGW4-F1
#
_cell.length_a   1.000
_cell.length_b   1.000
_cell.length_c   1.000
_cell.angle_alpha   90.00
_cell.angle_beta   90.00
_cell.angle_gamma   90.00
#
_symmetry.space_group_name_H-M   'P 1'
#
loop_
_entity.id
_entity.type
_entity.pdbx_description
1 polymer ?
#
loop_
_entity_poly.entity_id
_entity_poly.type
_entity_poly.pdbx_seq_one_letter_code
_entity_poly.pdbx_strand_id
1 'polypeptide(L)'
;ECSEMLERVSRERIGVEMQHILTGGNVGEIIAVMSESGALERILPGIRTTTEPAFGSDFVVNLAMLCSAEDDDGDALAGKLREALVIAKEPLRAISFLHDAASASLLAEIGSLRRFKAALPEAWQEFFMPYSEGLGRDVGEFRSALSSLDALRAGNGPLVDGNMLVDATGLEPGPRMGRLKGWLHRVQVERDLSSSDEVLSLLRELDWNDSDHEEWPALSWP
;
A
#
# COMPACT_ATOMS: atom_id res chain seq x y z
N GLU A 1 14.66 -36.18 0.03
CA GLU A 1 16.14 -36.11 0.15
C GLU A 1 16.72 -34.73 -0.17
N CYS A 2 16.45 -34.07 -1.32
CA CYS A 2 17.01 -32.73 -1.56
C CYS A 2 16.42 -31.59 -0.68
N SER A 3 15.16 -31.70 -0.21
CA SER A 3 14.54 -30.61 0.56
C SER A 3 15.01 -30.51 2.01
N GLU A 4 15.55 -31.57 2.61
CA GLU A 4 16.13 -31.53 3.97
C GLU A 4 17.42 -30.70 4.01
N MET A 5 18.07 -30.48 2.86
CA MET A 5 19.25 -29.62 2.77
C MET A 5 18.90 -28.13 2.97
N LEU A 6 17.65 -27.71 2.69
CA LEU A 6 17.22 -26.31 2.91
C LEU A 6 17.21 -25.94 4.38
N GLU A 7 16.95 -26.89 5.29
CA GLU A 7 16.98 -26.68 6.75
C GLU A 7 18.40 -26.34 7.26
N ARG A 8 19.43 -26.65 6.47
CA ARG A 8 20.84 -26.35 6.78
C ARG A 8 21.32 -25.02 6.19
N VAL A 9 20.46 -24.31 5.45
CA VAL A 9 20.77 -23.01 4.85
C VAL A 9 20.17 -21.91 5.71
N SER A 10 20.92 -20.82 5.93
CA SER A 10 20.42 -19.70 6.73
C SER A 10 19.27 -18.97 6.03
N ARG A 11 18.36 -18.38 6.80
CA ARG A 11 17.21 -17.63 6.26
C ARG A 11 17.64 -16.45 5.42
N GLU A 12 18.76 -15.80 5.75
CA GLU A 12 19.33 -14.71 4.95
C GLU A 12 19.75 -15.18 3.56
N ARG A 13 20.42 -16.34 3.47
CA ARG A 13 20.84 -16.89 2.17
C ARG A 13 19.64 -17.32 1.34
N ILE A 14 18.63 -17.90 1.98
CA ILE A 14 17.35 -18.22 1.33
C ILE A 14 16.68 -16.94 0.82
N GLY A 15 16.63 -15.88 1.63
CA GLY A 15 16.07 -14.58 1.27
C GLY A 15 16.75 -13.95 0.06
N VAL A 16 18.09 -13.94 0.02
CA VAL A 16 18.87 -13.43 -1.12
C VAL A 16 18.57 -14.21 -2.40
N GLU A 17 18.51 -15.54 -2.32
CA GLU A 17 18.22 -16.36 -3.49
C GLU A 17 16.76 -16.20 -3.96
N MET A 18 15.81 -16.10 -3.02
CA MET A 18 14.42 -15.81 -3.35
C MET A 18 14.29 -14.47 -4.06
N GLN A 19 15.03 -13.44 -3.61
CA GLN A 19 15.07 -12.15 -4.29
C GLN A 19 15.61 -12.27 -5.72
N HIS A 20 16.67 -13.05 -5.93
CA HIS A 20 17.19 -13.28 -7.29
C HIS A 20 16.19 -14.01 -8.17
N ILE A 21 15.53 -15.07 -7.66
CA ILE A 21 14.51 -15.83 -8.39
C ILE A 21 13.38 -14.90 -8.82
N LEU A 22 12.85 -14.09 -7.88
CA LEU A 22 11.72 -13.20 -8.13
C LEU A 22 12.06 -11.94 -8.94
N THR A 23 13.35 -11.66 -9.18
CA THR A 23 13.79 -10.59 -10.09
C THR A 23 14.19 -11.14 -11.46
N GLY A 24 14.37 -12.46 -11.56
CA GLY A 24 14.89 -13.14 -12.76
C GLY A 24 13.89 -13.30 -13.89
N GLY A 25 14.29 -14.04 -14.92
CA GLY A 25 13.39 -14.50 -15.97
C GLY A 25 12.65 -15.78 -15.57
N ASN A 26 11.52 -16.05 -16.24
CA ASN A 26 10.72 -17.28 -16.05
C ASN A 26 10.23 -17.49 -14.61
N VAL A 27 9.98 -16.40 -13.87
CA VAL A 27 9.55 -16.44 -12.46
C VAL A 27 8.36 -17.38 -12.26
N GLY A 28 7.34 -17.30 -13.13
CA GLY A 28 6.16 -18.18 -13.03
C GLY A 28 6.50 -19.67 -13.14
N GLU A 29 7.37 -20.07 -14.06
CA GLU A 29 7.80 -21.48 -14.20
C GLU A 29 8.60 -21.95 -12.98
N ILE A 30 9.51 -21.11 -12.48
CA ILE A 30 10.32 -21.44 -11.30
C ILE A 30 9.43 -21.60 -10.07
N ILE A 31 8.50 -20.66 -9.83
CA ILE A 31 7.56 -20.73 -8.71
C ILE A 31 6.66 -21.96 -8.83
N ALA A 32 6.19 -22.32 -10.03
CA ALA A 32 5.40 -23.53 -10.25
C ALA A 32 6.16 -24.79 -9.83
N VAL A 33 7.41 -24.94 -10.28
CA VAL A 33 8.28 -26.06 -9.88
C VAL A 33 8.57 -26.06 -8.36
N MET A 34 8.79 -24.88 -7.78
CA MET A 34 9.00 -24.74 -6.33
C MET A 34 7.74 -25.12 -5.53
N SER A 35 6.55 -24.82 -6.05
CA SER A 35 5.27 -25.20 -5.45
C SER A 35 5.07 -26.72 -5.50
N GLU A 36 5.22 -27.33 -6.68
CA GLU A 36 5.06 -28.78 -6.89
C GLU A 36 6.04 -29.63 -6.07
N SER A 37 7.27 -29.13 -5.87
CA SER A 37 8.29 -29.79 -5.06
C SER A 37 8.13 -29.56 -3.54
N GLY A 38 7.19 -28.71 -3.13
CA GLY A 38 7.02 -28.29 -1.74
C GLY A 38 8.19 -27.46 -1.20
N ALA A 39 8.96 -26.80 -2.08
CA ALA A 39 10.01 -25.89 -1.68
C ALA A 39 9.43 -24.58 -1.12
N LEU A 40 8.34 -24.06 -1.71
CA LEU A 40 7.67 -22.85 -1.22
C LEU A 40 7.21 -22.98 0.22
N GLU A 41 6.54 -24.08 0.59
CA GLU A 41 6.06 -24.32 1.96
C GLU A 41 7.21 -24.34 2.99
N ARG A 42 8.40 -24.79 2.59
CA ARG A 42 9.58 -24.81 3.48
C ARG A 42 10.25 -23.44 3.61
N ILE A 43 10.26 -22.69 2.52
CA ILE A 43 10.86 -21.34 2.45
C ILE A 43 9.96 -20.32 3.15
N LEU A 44 8.65 -20.39 2.91
CA LEU A 44 7.59 -19.51 3.39
C LEU A 44 6.60 -20.26 4.29
N PRO A 45 7.06 -20.85 5.42
CA PRO A 45 6.21 -21.69 6.25
C PRO A 45 5.06 -20.87 6.87
N GLY A 46 3.83 -21.39 6.77
CA GLY A 46 2.65 -20.72 7.31
C GLY A 46 2.22 -19.45 6.57
N ILE A 47 2.73 -19.24 5.35
CA ILE A 47 2.29 -18.21 4.43
C ILE A 47 1.60 -18.90 3.25
N ARG A 48 0.33 -18.58 2.99
CA ARG A 48 -0.36 -19.13 1.82
C ARG A 48 0.21 -18.52 0.55
N THR A 49 0.55 -19.36 -0.41
CA THR A 49 1.12 -18.94 -1.69
C THR A 49 0.27 -19.38 -2.88
N THR A 50 0.39 -18.65 -3.98
CA THR A 50 -0.28 -18.95 -5.26
C THR A 50 0.67 -18.79 -6.44
N THR A 51 0.41 -19.55 -7.50
CA THR A 51 1.15 -19.48 -8.77
C THR A 51 0.31 -18.93 -9.92
N GLU A 52 -0.94 -18.57 -9.65
CA GLU A 52 -1.90 -18.05 -10.62
C GLU A 52 -1.53 -16.67 -11.23
N PRO A 53 -0.92 -15.73 -10.49
CA PRO A 53 -0.61 -14.40 -11.02
C PRO A 53 0.38 -14.43 -12.20
N ALA A 54 0.26 -13.42 -13.07
CA ALA A 54 1.24 -13.16 -14.11
C ALA A 54 2.45 -12.39 -13.54
N PHE A 55 3.47 -13.14 -13.11
CA PHE A 55 4.69 -12.58 -12.54
C PHE A 55 5.51 -11.76 -13.56
N GLY A 56 6.06 -10.64 -13.08
CA GLY A 56 6.96 -9.76 -13.84
C GLY A 56 8.42 -9.94 -13.41
N SER A 57 9.17 -8.84 -13.28
CA SER A 57 10.59 -8.84 -12.91
C SER A 57 10.91 -8.05 -11.63
N ASP A 58 9.91 -7.47 -10.96
CA ASP A 58 10.13 -6.72 -9.73
C ASP A 58 9.93 -7.62 -8.52
N PHE A 59 10.93 -7.68 -7.64
CA PHE A 59 10.91 -8.51 -6.44
C PHE A 59 9.73 -8.21 -5.50
N VAL A 60 9.46 -6.93 -5.24
CA VAL A 60 8.41 -6.51 -4.30
C VAL A 60 7.05 -6.92 -4.85
N VAL A 61 6.81 -6.61 -6.12
CA VAL A 61 5.58 -6.93 -6.82
C VAL A 61 5.35 -8.44 -6.89
N ASN A 62 6.37 -9.20 -7.30
CA ASN A 62 6.26 -10.65 -7.45
C ASN A 62 6.10 -11.37 -6.11
N LEU A 63 6.76 -10.92 -5.04
CA LEU A 63 6.57 -11.50 -3.71
C LEU A 63 5.16 -11.20 -3.18
N ALA A 64 4.65 -9.98 -3.38
CA ALA A 64 3.28 -9.63 -3.02
C ALA A 64 2.25 -10.47 -3.80
N MET A 65 2.47 -10.70 -5.10
CA MET A 65 1.61 -11.59 -5.91
C MET A 65 1.68 -13.04 -5.43
N LEU A 66 2.88 -13.55 -5.14
CA LEU A 66 3.07 -14.92 -4.66
C LEU A 66 2.27 -15.16 -3.38
N CYS A 67 2.20 -14.16 -2.51
CA CYS A 67 1.48 -14.22 -1.24
C CYS A 67 0.03 -13.74 -1.31
N SER A 68 -0.52 -13.44 -2.50
CA SER A 68 -1.86 -12.82 -2.63
C SER A 68 -3.02 -13.73 -2.24
N ALA A 69 -2.76 -15.00 -1.92
CA ALA A 69 -3.74 -15.95 -1.40
C ALA A 69 -3.72 -16.05 0.14
N GLU A 70 -2.87 -15.26 0.82
CA GLU A 70 -2.85 -15.12 2.27
C GLU A 70 -4.06 -14.34 2.76
N ASP A 71 -4.69 -14.83 3.84
CA ASP A 71 -5.91 -14.23 4.39
C ASP A 71 -5.59 -13.19 5.47
N ASP A 72 -4.41 -13.29 6.10
CA ASP A 72 -3.94 -12.31 7.07
C ASP A 72 -3.76 -10.92 6.44
N ASP A 73 -3.83 -9.87 7.25
CA ASP A 73 -3.54 -8.51 6.79
C ASP A 73 -2.06 -8.31 6.39
N GLY A 74 -1.79 -7.21 5.69
CA GLY A 74 -0.48 -6.89 5.14
C GLY A 74 0.60 -6.79 6.20
N ASP A 75 0.28 -6.30 7.40
CA ASP A 75 1.24 -6.15 8.50
C ASP A 75 1.61 -7.50 9.12
N ALA A 76 0.63 -8.40 9.29
CA ALA A 76 0.85 -9.77 9.70
C ALA A 76 1.68 -10.53 8.65
N LEU A 77 1.34 -10.41 7.36
CA LEU A 77 2.12 -10.98 6.26
C LEU A 77 3.56 -10.46 6.26
N ALA A 78 3.76 -9.15 6.40
CA ALA A 78 5.10 -8.55 6.47
C ALA A 78 5.91 -9.07 7.68
N GLY A 79 5.25 -9.33 8.80
CA GLY A 79 5.83 -10.00 9.97
C GLY A 79 6.36 -11.40 9.61
N LYS A 80 5.51 -12.24 9.02
CA LYS A 80 5.89 -13.60 8.59
C LYS A 80 7.03 -13.59 7.56
N LEU A 81 6.95 -12.69 6.58
CA LEU A 81 7.99 -12.56 5.54
C LEU A 81 9.35 -12.11 6.11
N ARG A 82 9.35 -11.24 7.13
CA ARG A 82 10.58 -10.86 7.82
C ARG A 82 11.25 -12.07 8.47
N GLU A 83 10.48 -12.93 9.13
CA GLU A 83 11.00 -14.14 9.79
C GLU A 83 11.46 -15.19 8.77
N ALA A 84 10.73 -15.34 7.66
CA ALA A 84 11.00 -16.33 6.63
C ALA A 84 12.20 -15.97 5.72
N LEU A 85 12.37 -14.70 5.38
CA LEU A 85 13.32 -14.26 4.34
C LEU A 85 14.31 -13.17 4.78
N VAL A 86 14.18 -12.62 5.99
CA VAL A 86 15.07 -11.57 6.53
C VAL A 86 15.13 -10.33 5.61
N ILE A 87 13.97 -9.93 5.08
CA ILE A 87 13.85 -8.78 4.16
C ILE A 87 13.97 -7.46 4.94
N ALA A 88 14.56 -6.45 4.29
CA ALA A 88 14.63 -5.10 4.81
C ALA A 88 13.25 -4.48 5.07
N LYS A 89 13.19 -3.47 5.94
CA LYS A 89 11.93 -2.85 6.37
C LYS A 89 11.13 -2.23 5.22
N GLU A 90 11.79 -1.55 4.28
CA GLU A 90 11.09 -0.78 3.25
C GLU A 90 10.35 -1.66 2.22
N PRO A 91 10.97 -2.71 1.63
CA PRO A 91 10.24 -3.67 0.79
C PRO A 91 9.05 -4.33 1.51
N LEU A 92 9.21 -4.68 2.79
CA LEU A 92 8.13 -5.28 3.58
C LEU A 92 6.93 -4.33 3.73
N ARG A 93 7.16 -3.02 3.88
CA ARG A 93 6.07 -2.03 3.94
C ARG A 93 5.34 -1.91 2.60
N ALA A 94 6.07 -1.95 1.49
CA ALA A 94 5.47 -1.96 0.17
C ALA A 94 4.64 -3.24 -0.07
N ILE A 95 5.15 -4.41 0.35
CA ILE A 95 4.42 -5.68 0.25
C ILE A 95 3.14 -5.66 1.11
N SER A 96 3.24 -5.19 2.36
CA SER A 96 2.08 -4.99 3.25
C SER A 96 1.00 -4.13 2.57
N PHE A 97 1.40 -2.97 2.04
CA PHE A 97 0.51 -2.09 1.28
C PHE A 97 -0.14 -2.78 0.08
N LEU A 98 0.63 -3.45 -0.77
CA LEU A 98 0.11 -4.10 -1.97
C LEU A 98 -0.91 -5.18 -1.60
N HIS A 99 -0.61 -5.97 -0.57
CA HIS A 99 -1.49 -7.01 -0.05
C HIS A 99 -2.85 -6.45 0.39
N ASP A 100 -2.84 -5.40 1.21
CA ASP A 100 -4.07 -4.74 1.65
C ASP A 100 -4.82 -4.05 0.50
N ALA A 101 -4.11 -3.61 -0.53
CA ALA A 101 -4.67 -2.96 -1.72
C ALA A 101 -5.12 -3.94 -2.82
N ALA A 102 -5.01 -5.26 -2.63
CA ALA A 102 -5.34 -6.27 -3.63
C ALA A 102 -6.76 -6.15 -4.20
N SER A 103 -7.70 -5.70 -3.36
CA SER A 103 -9.11 -5.49 -3.71
C SER A 103 -9.52 -4.02 -3.86
N ALA A 104 -8.58 -3.08 -3.77
CA ALA A 104 -8.83 -1.64 -3.82
C ALA A 104 -9.63 -1.24 -5.07
N SER A 105 -10.63 -0.36 -4.97
CA SER A 105 -11.39 0.06 -6.16
C SER A 105 -10.48 0.70 -7.22
N LEU A 106 -10.61 0.23 -8.48
CA LEU A 106 -9.94 0.80 -9.66
C LEU A 106 -10.85 1.74 -10.45
N LEU A 107 -11.96 2.18 -9.86
CA LEU A 107 -12.78 3.24 -10.45
C LEU A 107 -11.98 4.54 -10.52
N ALA A 108 -12.03 5.21 -11.66
CA ALA A 108 -11.31 6.46 -11.94
C ALA A 108 -11.98 7.69 -11.27
N GLU A 109 -12.35 7.58 -10.00
CA GLU A 109 -12.90 8.70 -9.24
C GLU A 109 -11.80 9.71 -8.90
N ILE A 110 -12.00 10.96 -9.31
CA ILE A 110 -10.96 12.00 -9.22
C ILE A 110 -10.40 12.20 -7.80
N GLY A 111 -11.25 12.12 -6.77
CA GLY A 111 -10.81 12.24 -5.38
C GLY A 111 -9.93 11.07 -4.94
N SER A 112 -10.26 9.84 -5.37
CA SER A 112 -9.45 8.65 -5.12
C SER A 112 -8.10 8.73 -5.83
N LEU A 113 -8.08 9.16 -7.10
CA LEU A 113 -6.83 9.35 -7.86
C LEU A 113 -5.91 10.40 -7.22
N ARG A 114 -6.48 11.50 -6.70
CA ARG A 114 -5.73 12.52 -5.96
C ARG A 114 -5.15 11.96 -4.66
N ARG A 115 -5.93 11.20 -3.90
CA ARG A 115 -5.43 10.50 -2.69
C ARG A 115 -4.32 9.51 -3.02
N PHE A 116 -4.47 8.73 -4.09
CA PHE A 116 -3.44 7.80 -4.56
C PHE A 116 -2.10 8.51 -4.78
N LYS A 117 -2.09 9.64 -5.50
CA LYS A 117 -0.84 10.42 -5.75
C LYS A 117 -0.29 11.10 -4.50
N ALA A 118 -1.16 11.61 -3.62
CA ALA A 118 -0.75 12.43 -2.49
C ALA A 118 -0.35 11.61 -1.25
N ALA A 119 -1.00 10.46 -1.05
CA ALA A 119 -0.80 9.62 0.14
C ALA A 119 0.34 8.61 -0.02
N LEU A 120 0.62 8.16 -1.25
CA LEU A 120 1.57 7.09 -1.50
C LEU A 120 2.94 7.61 -1.98
N PRO A 121 4.05 7.03 -1.51
CA PRO A 121 5.36 7.22 -2.14
C PRO A 121 5.33 6.86 -3.62
N GLU A 122 6.11 7.56 -4.46
CA GLU A 122 6.16 7.34 -5.91
C GLU A 122 6.48 5.87 -6.27
N ALA A 123 7.44 5.26 -5.57
CA ALA A 123 7.77 3.84 -5.76
C ALA A 123 6.56 2.90 -5.53
N TRP A 124 5.70 3.21 -4.54
CA TRP A 124 4.54 2.36 -4.25
C TRP A 124 3.47 2.51 -5.32
N GLN A 125 3.34 3.71 -5.91
CA GLN A 125 2.47 3.96 -7.06
C GLN A 125 2.94 3.14 -8.28
N GLU A 126 4.26 3.08 -8.50
CA GLU A 126 4.87 2.29 -9.57
C GLU A 126 4.69 0.78 -9.37
N PHE A 127 4.68 0.29 -8.12
CA PHE A 127 4.44 -1.13 -7.82
C PHE A 127 2.97 -1.54 -7.94
N PHE A 128 2.04 -0.66 -7.57
CA PHE A 128 0.62 -1.01 -7.51
C PHE A 128 0.03 -1.40 -8.88
N MET A 129 0.50 -0.74 -9.95
CA MET A 129 0.04 -0.99 -11.31
C MET A 129 0.38 -2.39 -11.82
N PRO A 130 1.66 -2.81 -11.90
CA PRO A 130 2.01 -4.16 -12.32
C PRO A 130 1.48 -5.21 -11.34
N TYR A 131 1.40 -4.91 -10.03
CA TYR A 131 0.75 -5.77 -9.06
C TYR A 131 -0.70 -6.08 -9.43
N SER A 132 -1.50 -5.04 -9.69
CA SER A 132 -2.90 -5.20 -10.08
C SER A 132 -3.07 -5.91 -11.43
N GLU A 133 -2.22 -5.59 -12.41
CA GLU A 133 -2.22 -6.25 -13.72
C GLU A 133 -1.89 -7.73 -13.62
N GLY A 134 -0.89 -8.12 -12.83
CA GLY A 134 -0.52 -9.52 -12.68
C GLY A 134 -1.54 -10.32 -11.87
N LEU A 135 -2.35 -9.68 -11.02
CA LEU A 135 -3.56 -10.28 -10.45
C LEU A 135 -4.74 -10.38 -11.45
N GLY A 136 -4.53 -9.99 -12.72
CA GLY A 136 -5.53 -10.09 -13.78
C GLY A 136 -6.58 -8.97 -13.76
N ARG A 137 -6.29 -7.85 -13.10
CA ARG A 137 -7.24 -6.72 -12.96
C ARG A 137 -7.07 -5.74 -14.12
N ASP A 138 -8.17 -5.18 -14.60
CA ASP A 138 -8.13 -4.12 -15.61
C ASP A 138 -7.79 -2.77 -14.94
N VAL A 139 -6.60 -2.27 -15.24
CA VAL A 139 -6.10 -0.97 -14.75
C VAL A 139 -6.14 0.13 -15.81
N GLY A 140 -6.60 -0.15 -17.02
CA GLY A 140 -6.44 0.73 -18.18
C GLY A 140 -7.04 2.12 -17.97
N GLU A 141 -8.29 2.18 -17.51
CA GLU A 141 -8.98 3.44 -17.22
C GLU A 141 -8.33 4.18 -16.04
N PHE A 142 -8.06 3.49 -14.93
CA PHE A 142 -7.41 4.07 -13.75
C PHE A 142 -6.06 4.68 -14.10
N ARG A 143 -5.22 3.96 -14.86
CA ARG A 143 -3.91 4.40 -15.32
C ARG A 143 -4.02 5.62 -16.24
N SER A 144 -4.96 5.61 -17.18
CA SER A 144 -5.18 6.72 -18.11
C SER A 144 -5.67 7.98 -17.39
N ALA A 145 -6.56 7.82 -16.42
CA ALA A 145 -7.05 8.94 -15.61
C ALA A 145 -5.95 9.50 -14.71
N LEU A 146 -5.14 8.63 -14.11
CA LEU A 146 -4.01 9.02 -13.25
C LEU A 146 -2.94 9.81 -14.02
N SER A 147 -2.61 9.38 -15.24
CA SER A 147 -1.63 10.07 -16.10
C SER A 147 -2.10 11.43 -16.61
N SER A 148 -3.43 11.59 -16.74
CA SER A 148 -4.06 12.84 -17.15
C SER A 148 -4.34 13.79 -15.97
N LEU A 149 -4.04 13.38 -14.74
CA LEU A 149 -4.35 14.14 -13.54
C LEU A 149 -3.30 15.23 -13.30
N ASP A 150 -3.76 16.48 -13.30
CA ASP A 150 -2.96 17.65 -12.94
C ASP A 150 -2.38 17.53 -11.51
N ALA A 151 -1.29 18.26 -11.28
CA ALA A 151 -0.77 18.44 -9.92
C ALA A 151 -1.80 19.18 -9.05
N LEU A 152 -1.85 18.84 -7.75
CA LEU A 152 -2.70 19.54 -6.80
C LEU A 152 -2.35 21.03 -6.76
N ARG A 153 -3.37 21.90 -6.76
CA ARG A 153 -3.21 23.36 -6.78
C ARG A 153 -2.40 23.87 -5.60
N ALA A 154 -2.58 23.26 -4.44
CA ALA A 154 -1.87 23.57 -3.19
C ALA A 154 -0.62 22.71 -2.94
N GLY A 155 -0.31 21.77 -3.85
CA GLY A 155 0.63 20.69 -3.59
C GLY A 155 0.11 19.68 -2.55
N ASN A 156 1.00 18.82 -2.06
CA ASN A 156 0.63 17.69 -1.19
C ASN A 156 0.55 18.06 0.30
N GLY A 157 1.00 19.25 0.69
CA GLY A 157 1.06 19.67 2.10
C GLY A 157 -0.30 20.14 2.62
N PRO A 158 -0.58 19.99 3.93
CA PRO A 158 -1.77 20.58 4.54
C PRO A 158 -1.68 22.11 4.54
N LEU A 159 -2.75 22.78 4.09
CA LEU A 159 -2.86 24.25 4.07
C LEU A 159 -3.22 24.85 5.44
N VAL A 160 -3.78 24.03 6.33
CA VAL A 160 -4.22 24.44 7.67
C VAL A 160 -3.30 23.79 8.70
N ASP A 161 -2.74 24.61 9.57
CA ASP A 161 -1.90 24.16 10.69
C ASP A 161 -2.69 24.07 12.01
N GLY A 162 -2.00 23.70 13.09
CA GLY A 162 -2.62 23.54 14.40
C GLY A 162 -3.12 24.86 14.99
N ASN A 163 -2.41 25.96 14.77
CA ASN A 163 -2.79 27.26 15.34
C ASN A 163 -4.06 27.78 14.66
N MET A 164 -4.15 27.67 13.34
CA MET A 164 -5.36 28.01 12.58
C MET A 164 -6.57 27.20 13.05
N LEU A 165 -6.37 25.92 13.37
CA LEU A 165 -7.43 25.07 13.92
C LEU A 165 -7.86 25.48 15.32
N VAL A 166 -6.91 25.80 16.22
CA VAL A 166 -7.22 26.33 17.56
C VAL A 166 -8.09 27.57 17.43
N ASP A 167 -7.70 28.52 16.58
CA ASP A 167 -8.43 29.78 16.38
C ASP A 167 -9.85 29.55 15.81
N ALA A 168 -10.00 28.59 14.89
CA ALA A 168 -11.27 28.32 14.24
C ALA A 168 -12.23 27.44 15.06
N THR A 169 -11.72 26.57 15.94
CA THR A 169 -12.51 25.54 16.63
C THR A 169 -12.54 25.68 18.14
N GLY A 170 -11.58 26.39 18.75
CA GLY A 170 -11.38 26.43 20.20
C GLY A 170 -10.90 25.12 20.81
N LEU A 171 -10.54 24.12 19.99
CA LEU A 171 -9.98 22.86 20.49
C LEU A 171 -8.60 23.11 21.12
N GLU A 172 -8.33 22.42 22.22
CA GLU A 172 -6.99 22.36 22.81
C GLU A 172 -6.09 21.39 22.01
N PRO A 173 -4.77 21.63 21.94
CA PRO A 173 -3.84 20.72 21.28
C PRO A 173 -3.94 19.29 21.84
N GLY A 174 -4.13 18.31 20.96
CA GLY A 174 -4.25 16.91 21.34
C GLY A 174 -4.65 15.98 20.20
N PRO A 175 -4.89 14.68 20.49
CA PRO A 175 -5.21 13.66 19.48
C PRO A 175 -6.40 14.06 18.58
N ARG A 176 -7.49 14.57 19.16
CA ARG A 176 -8.66 15.06 18.41
C ARG A 176 -8.30 16.12 17.37
N MET A 177 -7.51 17.12 17.75
CA MET A 177 -7.07 18.15 16.81
C MET A 177 -6.17 17.59 15.71
N GLY A 178 -5.26 16.67 16.07
CA GLY A 178 -4.41 15.99 15.08
C GLY A 178 -5.23 15.21 14.05
N ARG A 179 -6.27 14.49 14.50
CA ARG A 179 -7.21 13.77 13.63
C ARG A 179 -8.02 14.71 12.74
N LEU A 180 -8.53 15.82 13.29
CA LEU A 180 -9.26 16.83 12.51
C LEU A 180 -8.38 17.42 11.41
N LYS A 181 -7.13 17.75 11.72
CA LYS A 181 -6.15 18.21 10.74
C LYS A 181 -5.96 17.18 9.62
N GLY A 182 -5.82 15.90 9.97
CA GLY A 182 -5.71 14.81 9.01
C GLY A 182 -6.95 14.67 8.11
N TRP A 183 -8.14 14.78 8.68
CA TRP A 183 -9.41 14.71 7.94
C TRP A 183 -9.57 15.88 6.98
N LEU A 184 -9.30 17.10 7.44
CA LEU A 184 -9.30 18.29 6.58
C LEU A 184 -8.28 18.19 5.45
N HIS A 185 -7.07 17.68 5.73
CA HIS A 185 -6.05 17.47 4.71
C HIS A 185 -6.48 16.42 3.68
N ARG A 186 -7.14 15.34 4.10
CA ARG A 186 -7.72 14.36 3.19
C ARG A 186 -8.73 15.02 2.24
N VAL A 187 -9.68 15.79 2.77
CA VAL A 187 -10.71 16.46 1.96
C VAL A 187 -10.11 17.57 1.08
N GLN A 188 -9.08 18.28 1.56
CA GLN A 188 -8.29 19.23 0.77
C GLN A 188 -7.71 18.54 -0.48
N VAL A 189 -7.12 17.37 -0.32
CA VAL A 189 -6.58 16.58 -1.44
C VAL A 189 -7.70 16.11 -2.37
N GLU A 190 -8.76 15.51 -1.84
CA GLU A 190 -9.86 14.97 -2.65
C GLU A 190 -10.54 16.05 -3.51
N ARG A 191 -10.83 17.20 -2.90
CA ARG A 191 -11.50 18.34 -3.54
C ARG A 191 -10.52 19.32 -4.22
N ASP A 192 -9.21 19.06 -4.12
CA ASP A 192 -8.12 19.91 -4.63
C ASP A 192 -8.25 21.37 -4.17
N LEU A 193 -8.50 21.59 -2.88
CA LEU A 193 -8.66 22.93 -2.31
C LEU A 193 -7.31 23.68 -2.31
N SER A 194 -7.40 24.99 -2.52
CA SER A 194 -6.25 25.83 -2.85
C SER A 194 -5.94 26.91 -1.81
N SER A 195 -6.81 27.12 -0.83
CA SER A 195 -6.59 28.09 0.26
C SER A 195 -7.00 27.55 1.63
N SER A 196 -6.37 28.08 2.69
CA SER A 196 -6.73 27.74 4.07
C SER A 196 -8.19 28.10 4.38
N ASP A 197 -8.75 29.17 3.80
CA ASP A 197 -10.15 29.55 3.99
C ASP A 197 -11.13 28.53 3.41
N GLU A 198 -10.83 27.98 2.22
CA GLU A 198 -11.60 26.89 1.61
C GLU A 198 -11.59 25.65 2.51
N VAL A 199 -10.43 25.29 3.05
CA VAL A 199 -10.28 24.14 3.96
C VAL A 199 -11.00 24.37 5.28
N LEU A 200 -10.87 25.55 5.91
CA LEU A 200 -11.56 25.86 7.17
C LEU A 200 -13.08 25.93 7.00
N SER A 201 -13.58 26.27 5.81
CA SER A 201 -15.01 26.25 5.53
C SER A 201 -15.63 24.85 5.63
N LEU A 202 -14.83 23.79 5.49
CA LEU A 202 -15.25 22.40 5.68
C LEU A 202 -15.71 22.12 7.13
N LEU A 203 -15.23 22.88 8.11
CA LEU A 203 -15.67 22.74 9.52
C LEU A 203 -17.19 22.95 9.70
N ARG A 204 -17.86 23.57 8.72
CA ARG A 204 -19.33 23.74 8.70
C ARG A 204 -20.06 22.54 8.10
N GLU A 205 -19.37 21.72 7.31
CA GLU A 205 -19.92 20.54 6.63
C GLU A 205 -19.65 19.26 7.42
N LEU A 206 -18.52 19.20 8.10
CA LEU A 206 -18.05 18.02 8.83
C LEU A 206 -18.63 17.98 10.24
N ASP A 207 -19.09 16.82 10.68
CA ASP A 207 -19.52 16.59 12.06
C ASP A 207 -18.32 16.39 13.01
N TRP A 208 -17.38 17.32 13.02
CA TRP A 208 -16.16 17.18 13.83
C TRP A 208 -16.39 17.46 15.32
N ASN A 209 -17.51 18.07 15.69
CA ASN A 209 -17.76 18.45 17.09
C ASN A 209 -18.35 17.29 17.90
N ASP A 210 -19.31 16.56 17.33
CA ASP A 210 -20.10 15.57 18.09
C ASP A 210 -19.70 14.12 17.76
N SER A 211 -19.00 13.87 16.65
CA SER A 211 -18.55 12.52 16.29
C SER A 211 -17.26 12.08 16.99
N ASP A 212 -17.01 10.76 16.95
CA ASP A 212 -15.78 10.17 17.48
C ASP A 212 -14.61 10.39 16.51
N HIS A 213 -13.57 11.02 17.04
CA HIS A 213 -12.35 11.34 16.32
C HIS A 213 -11.49 10.13 15.91
N GLU A 214 -11.69 8.97 16.53
CA GLU A 214 -10.99 7.75 16.11
C GLU A 214 -11.54 7.17 14.79
N GLU A 215 -12.75 7.56 14.39
CA GLU A 215 -13.36 7.16 13.11
C GLU A 215 -13.01 8.11 11.96
N TRP A 216 -12.37 9.25 12.25
CA TRP A 216 -12.08 10.24 11.22
C TRP A 216 -11.00 9.76 10.24
N PRO A 217 -11.27 9.85 8.93
CA PRO A 217 -10.36 9.32 7.94
C PRO A 217 -9.12 10.21 7.83
N ALA A 218 -7.95 9.58 7.84
CA ALA A 218 -6.69 10.25 7.51
C ALA A 218 -6.46 10.28 5.99
N LEU A 219 -5.47 11.05 5.56
CA LEU A 219 -4.95 10.96 4.19
C LEU A 219 -4.27 9.59 4.01
N SER A 220 -4.97 8.68 3.35
CA SER A 220 -4.53 7.33 3.01
C SER A 220 -5.15 6.93 1.66
N TRP A 221 -4.66 5.83 1.08
CA TRP A 221 -5.27 5.15 -0.05
C TRP A 221 -5.03 3.63 0.08
N PRO A 222 -5.99 2.74 -0.26
CA PRO A 222 -7.35 3.04 -0.74
C PRO A 222 -8.25 3.80 0.24
#